data_AF-A0A2J8IYK9-F1
#
_entry.id   AF-A0A2J8IYK9-F1
#
_cell.length_a   1.000
_cell.length_b   1.000
_cell.length_c   1.000
_cell.angle_alpha   90.00
_cell.angle_beta   90.00
_cell.angle_gamma   90.00
#
_symmetry.space_group_name_H-M   'P 1'
#
loop_
_entity.id
_entity.type
_entity.pdbx_description
1 polymer ?
#
loop_
_entity_poly.entity_id
_entity_poly.type
_entity_poly.pdbx_seq_one_letter_code
_entity_poly.pdbx_strand_id
1 'polypeptide(L)'
;MNGTYNTCGSSDLTWPPTIKLGFYAYLGVLLVLGLLLNSLALWVFCCRMQQWTETRIYMTNLAVADLCLLCTLPFVLHSLRDTSDTPLCQLSQGIYLTNRYMSISLVTAIAVDRYVAVRHPLRARGLRSPRQAAAVCAVLWVLVIGSLVARWFLGMQEGGFCFRSTRHNFNSMAFPLLGFYLPLAVVVFCSLKVVTALAQRPPTDVGQAEATRKAARMVWANLVVFVVCFLPLHVGLTVRLAVGWNACALLETVRRALYITSKLSDANCCLDAICYYYMAKEFQEASALAVAPSAKAHKSQDSLCVTLA
;
A
#
# COMPACT_ATOMS: atom_id res chain seq x y z
N MET A 1 -47.07 21.74 -10.95
CA MET A 1 -45.76 21.42 -10.36
C MET A 1 -45.58 19.90 -10.44
N ASN A 2 -45.08 19.38 -11.57
CA ASN A 2 -44.71 17.96 -11.72
C ASN A 2 -43.24 17.93 -12.15
N GLY A 3 -42.34 17.96 -11.17
CA GLY A 3 -40.92 17.72 -11.41
C GLY A 3 -40.71 16.22 -11.56
N THR A 4 -40.67 15.73 -12.80
CA THR A 4 -40.12 14.41 -13.10
C THR A 4 -38.64 14.42 -12.69
N TYR A 5 -38.32 13.77 -11.57
CA TYR A 5 -36.95 13.42 -11.24
C TYR A 5 -36.46 12.44 -12.31
N ASN A 6 -35.79 12.95 -13.33
CA ASN A 6 -35.09 12.14 -14.32
C ASN A 6 -33.92 11.45 -13.62
N THR A 7 -34.17 10.29 -13.03
CA THR A 7 -33.12 9.43 -12.50
C THR A 7 -32.26 8.96 -13.67
N CYS A 8 -30.94 9.15 -13.57
CA CYS A 8 -30.03 8.69 -14.60
C CYS A 8 -30.12 7.17 -14.70
N GLY A 9 -30.58 6.66 -15.86
CA GLY A 9 -30.60 5.23 -16.13
C GLY A 9 -29.23 4.58 -15.85
N SER A 10 -29.24 3.36 -15.33
CA SER A 10 -28.06 2.54 -15.13
C SER A 10 -27.59 1.98 -16.48
N SER A 11 -27.06 2.83 -17.36
CA SER A 11 -26.38 2.40 -18.57
C SER A 11 -25.08 1.70 -18.17
N ASP A 12 -24.88 0.49 -18.66
CA ASP A 12 -23.58 -0.18 -18.49
C ASP A 12 -22.48 0.60 -19.19
N LEU A 13 -21.34 0.70 -18.53
CA LEU A 13 -20.18 1.41 -19.06
C LEU A 13 -19.63 0.64 -20.27
N THR A 14 -19.93 1.12 -21.47
CA THR A 14 -19.48 0.49 -22.72
C THR A 14 -18.19 1.15 -23.22
N TRP A 15 -17.15 0.33 -23.37
CA TRP A 15 -15.86 0.75 -23.91
C TRP A 15 -15.64 0.19 -25.33
N PRO A 16 -14.98 0.94 -26.23
CA PRO A 16 -14.51 0.42 -27.50
C PRO A 16 -13.66 -0.86 -27.33
N PRO A 17 -13.70 -1.80 -28.28
CA PRO A 17 -12.94 -3.05 -28.19
C PRO A 17 -11.44 -2.86 -27.97
N THR A 18 -10.85 -1.82 -28.58
CA THR A 18 -9.43 -1.45 -28.41
C THR A 18 -9.09 -1.06 -26.98
N ILE A 19 -9.96 -0.30 -26.33
CA ILE A 19 -9.79 0.10 -24.92
C ILE A 19 -9.95 -1.10 -24.00
N LYS A 20 -10.92 -1.98 -24.27
CA LYS A 20 -11.08 -3.25 -23.53
C LYS A 20 -9.83 -4.12 -23.64
N LEU A 21 -9.28 -4.27 -24.85
CA LEU A 21 -8.03 -5.00 -25.07
C LEU A 21 -6.87 -4.37 -24.28
N GLY A 22 -6.79 -3.04 -24.24
CA GLY A 22 -5.82 -2.31 -23.42
C GLY A 22 -5.94 -2.64 -21.93
N PHE A 23 -7.15 -2.69 -21.37
CA PHE A 23 -7.35 -3.09 -19.97
C PHE A 23 -6.97 -4.55 -19.71
N TYR A 24 -7.28 -5.46 -20.63
CA TYR A 24 -6.87 -6.86 -20.51
C TYR A 24 -5.35 -7.02 -20.55
N ALA A 25 -4.67 -6.35 -21.48
CA ALA A 25 -3.22 -6.35 -21.57
C ALA A 25 -2.58 -5.77 -20.30
N TYR A 26 -3.10 -4.64 -19.81
CA TYR A 26 -2.64 -4.01 -18.57
C TYR A 26 -2.73 -4.95 -17.36
N LEU A 27 -3.89 -5.58 -17.15
CA LEU A 27 -4.08 -6.54 -16.06
C LEU A 27 -3.19 -7.77 -16.21
N GLY A 28 -2.96 -8.24 -17.44
CA GLY A 28 -2.01 -9.32 -17.72
C GLY A 28 -0.58 -8.96 -17.35
N VAL A 29 -0.14 -7.73 -17.66
CA VAL A 29 1.17 -7.21 -17.25
C VAL A 29 1.28 -7.12 -15.74
N LEU A 30 0.27 -6.56 -15.06
CA LEU A 30 0.25 -6.51 -13.59
C LEU A 30 0.31 -7.91 -12.97
N LEU A 31 -0.42 -8.87 -13.53
CA LEU A 31 -0.42 -10.25 -13.06
C LEU A 31 0.99 -10.86 -13.14
N VAL A 32 1.63 -10.82 -14.31
CA VAL A 32 2.95 -11.42 -14.51
C VAL A 32 4.01 -10.70 -13.68
N LEU A 33 4.07 -9.37 -13.78
CA LEU A 33 5.08 -8.57 -13.09
C LEU A 33 4.88 -8.63 -11.57
N GLY A 34 3.65 -8.49 -11.11
CA GLY A 34 3.30 -8.53 -9.69
C GLY A 34 3.62 -9.89 -9.07
N LEU A 35 3.31 -11.00 -9.74
CA LEU A 35 3.64 -12.34 -9.23
C LEU A 35 5.15 -12.52 -9.10
N LEU A 36 5.92 -12.11 -10.11
CA LEU A 36 7.38 -12.19 -10.08
C LEU A 36 7.97 -11.34 -8.95
N LEU A 37 7.60 -10.07 -8.87
CA LEU A 37 8.15 -9.13 -7.88
C LEU A 37 7.79 -9.52 -6.45
N ASN A 38 6.52 -9.84 -6.17
CA ASN A 38 6.06 -10.17 -4.82
C ASN A 38 6.54 -11.55 -4.38
N SER A 39 6.59 -12.55 -5.27
CA SER A 39 7.13 -13.87 -4.92
C SER A 39 8.63 -13.81 -4.65
N LEU A 40 9.38 -13.07 -5.48
CA LEU A 40 10.80 -12.85 -5.25
C LEU A 40 11.04 -12.11 -3.93
N ALA A 41 10.28 -11.05 -3.66
CA ALA A 41 10.36 -10.31 -2.40
C ALA A 41 10.08 -11.22 -1.21
N LEU A 42 8.99 -12.00 -1.25
CA LEU A 42 8.64 -12.94 -0.19
C LEU A 42 9.71 -14.00 0.02
N TRP A 43 10.29 -14.55 -1.05
CA TRP A 43 11.42 -15.48 -0.97
C TRP A 43 12.65 -14.84 -0.34
N VAL A 44 13.05 -13.63 -0.76
CA VAL A 44 14.17 -12.90 -0.15
C VAL A 44 13.89 -12.67 1.33
N PHE A 45 12.69 -12.21 1.67
CA PHE A 45 12.33 -11.92 3.05
C PHE A 45 12.38 -13.20 3.86
N CYS A 46 11.72 -14.28 3.47
CA CYS A 46 11.66 -15.50 4.26
C CYS A 46 12.99 -16.27 4.31
N CYS A 47 13.72 -16.35 3.21
CA CYS A 47 14.84 -17.29 3.05
C CYS A 47 16.23 -16.65 3.09
N ARG A 48 16.37 -15.35 2.79
CA ARG A 48 17.69 -14.68 2.71
C ARG A 48 17.96 -13.74 3.87
N MET A 49 16.92 -13.24 4.53
CA MET A 49 17.08 -12.30 5.64
C MET A 49 17.14 -13.05 6.97
N GLN A 50 18.28 -12.97 7.66
CA GLN A 50 18.51 -13.71 8.91
C GLN A 50 17.66 -13.18 10.07
N GLN A 51 17.42 -11.87 10.13
CA GLN A 51 16.75 -11.20 11.25
C GLN A 51 15.39 -10.64 10.86
N TRP A 52 14.37 -10.93 11.65
CA TRP A 52 13.03 -10.35 11.49
C TRP A 52 13.00 -8.96 12.11
N THR A 53 12.73 -7.95 11.29
CA THR A 53 12.52 -6.55 11.70
C THR A 53 11.04 -6.19 11.57
N GLU A 54 10.61 -5.12 12.22
CA GLU A 54 9.24 -4.62 12.16
C GLU A 54 8.82 -4.33 10.71
N THR A 55 9.71 -3.67 9.96
CA THR A 55 9.51 -3.33 8.56
C THR A 55 9.39 -4.56 7.67
N ARG A 56 10.23 -5.58 7.90
CA ARG A 56 10.14 -6.84 7.16
C ARG A 56 8.77 -7.50 7.39
N ILE A 57 8.24 -7.46 8.61
CA ILE A 57 6.91 -8.03 8.91
C ILE A 57 5.81 -7.29 8.16
N TYR A 58 5.81 -5.96 8.17
CA TYR A 58 4.83 -5.17 7.40
C TYR A 58 4.93 -5.45 5.90
N MET A 59 6.14 -5.51 5.35
CA MET A 59 6.36 -5.79 3.93
C MET A 59 6.00 -7.22 3.53
N THR A 60 6.25 -8.20 4.39
CA THR A 60 5.80 -9.58 4.17
C THR A 60 4.28 -9.64 4.10
N ASN A 61 3.56 -8.96 5.00
CA ASN A 61 2.09 -8.91 4.96
C ASN A 61 1.57 -8.19 3.72
N LEU A 62 2.28 -7.15 3.25
CA LEU A 62 1.95 -6.42 2.03
C LEU A 62 2.09 -7.32 0.80
N ALA A 63 3.23 -8.02 0.68
CA ALA A 63 3.48 -8.98 -0.39
C ALA A 63 2.45 -10.13 -0.39
N VAL A 64 2.05 -10.62 0.79
CA VAL A 64 0.99 -11.63 0.91
C VAL A 64 -0.35 -11.08 0.41
N ALA A 65 -0.74 -9.87 0.84
CA ALA A 65 -1.97 -9.24 0.37
C ALA A 65 -1.97 -9.03 -1.16
N ASP A 66 -0.84 -8.65 -1.74
CA ASP A 66 -0.67 -8.47 -3.18
C ASP A 66 -0.74 -9.79 -3.95
N LEU A 67 -0.09 -10.84 -3.45
CA LEU A 67 -0.20 -12.18 -4.05
C LEU A 67 -1.64 -12.69 -4.02
N CYS A 68 -2.38 -12.46 -2.92
CA CYS A 68 -3.80 -12.79 -2.85
C CYS A 68 -4.61 -12.04 -3.94
N LEU A 69 -4.39 -10.73 -4.13
CA LEU A 69 -5.01 -9.97 -5.22
C LEU A 69 -4.67 -10.57 -6.59
N LEU A 70 -3.38 -10.80 -6.86
CA LEU A 70 -2.88 -11.29 -8.14
C LEU A 70 -3.50 -12.65 -8.49
N CYS A 71 -3.64 -13.56 -7.52
CA CYS A 71 -4.33 -14.84 -7.70
C CYS A 71 -5.80 -14.68 -8.07
N THR A 72 -6.46 -13.57 -7.71
CA THR A 72 -7.85 -13.30 -8.09
C THR A 72 -8.02 -12.64 -9.44
N LEU A 73 -6.99 -12.00 -9.99
CA LEU A 73 -7.08 -11.29 -11.27
C LEU A 73 -7.54 -12.18 -12.44
N PRO A 74 -7.12 -13.45 -12.59
CA PRO A 74 -7.66 -14.35 -13.62
C PRO A 74 -9.18 -14.52 -13.54
N PHE A 75 -9.74 -14.59 -12.32
CA PHE A 75 -11.18 -14.70 -12.10
C PHE A 75 -11.90 -13.39 -12.41
N VAL A 76 -11.29 -12.25 -12.08
CA VAL A 76 -11.78 -10.93 -12.50
C VAL A 76 -11.80 -10.80 -14.03
N LEU A 77 -10.74 -11.26 -14.70
CA LEU A 77 -10.65 -11.26 -16.16
C LEU A 77 -11.74 -12.12 -16.81
N HIS A 78 -12.08 -13.24 -16.18
CA HIS A 78 -13.18 -14.10 -16.62
C HIS A 78 -14.55 -13.46 -16.36
N SER A 79 -14.79 -12.90 -15.19
CA SER A 79 -16.08 -12.25 -14.84
C SER A 79 -16.34 -10.96 -15.62
N LEU A 80 -15.31 -10.31 -16.17
CA LEU A 80 -15.48 -9.21 -17.13
C LEU A 80 -16.12 -9.65 -18.46
N ARG A 81 -16.14 -10.95 -18.78
CA ARG A 81 -16.81 -11.50 -19.97
C ARG A 81 -18.27 -11.89 -19.70
N ASP A 82 -18.58 -12.26 -18.46
CA ASP A 82 -19.92 -12.69 -18.05
C ASP A 82 -20.23 -12.19 -16.64
N THR A 83 -21.20 -11.29 -16.52
CA THR A 83 -21.60 -10.67 -15.24
C THR A 83 -22.55 -11.60 -14.50
N SER A 84 -22.04 -12.73 -14.03
CA SER A 84 -22.80 -13.64 -13.17
C SER A 84 -22.44 -13.39 -11.70
N ASP A 85 -23.46 -13.16 -10.87
CA ASP A 85 -23.36 -12.96 -9.42
C ASP A 85 -23.05 -14.29 -8.71
N THR A 86 -21.89 -14.86 -9.03
CA THR A 86 -21.44 -16.16 -8.51
C THR A 86 -20.67 -15.97 -7.20
N PRO A 87 -20.67 -16.97 -6.29
CA PRO A 87 -19.88 -16.91 -5.06
C PRO A 87 -18.38 -16.65 -5.31
N LEU A 88 -17.82 -17.17 -6.41
CA LEU A 88 -16.43 -16.94 -6.80
C LEU A 88 -16.17 -15.48 -7.20
N CYS A 89 -17.12 -14.86 -7.90
CA CYS A 89 -17.05 -13.46 -8.28
C CYS A 89 -17.15 -12.55 -7.05
N GLN A 90 -18.05 -12.87 -6.11
CA GLN A 90 -18.19 -12.15 -4.84
C GLN A 90 -16.92 -12.28 -3.96
N LEU A 91 -16.37 -13.50 -3.86
CA LEU A 91 -15.12 -13.76 -3.15
C LEU A 91 -13.95 -12.98 -3.78
N SER A 92 -13.85 -12.98 -5.12
CA SER A 92 -12.83 -12.23 -5.85
C SER A 92 -12.95 -10.73 -5.57
N GLN A 93 -14.17 -10.18 -5.53
CA GLN A 93 -14.39 -8.79 -5.16
C GLN A 93 -14.02 -8.52 -3.69
N GLY A 94 -14.32 -9.46 -2.78
CA GLY A 94 -13.91 -9.37 -1.38
C GLY A 94 -12.40 -9.31 -1.19
N ILE A 95 -11.65 -10.19 -1.88
CA ILE A 95 -10.18 -10.19 -1.86
C ILE A 95 -9.62 -8.91 -2.48
N TYR A 96 -10.21 -8.43 -3.58
CA TYR A 96 -9.83 -7.18 -4.22
C TYR A 96 -9.95 -5.98 -3.25
N LEU A 97 -11.08 -5.86 -2.56
CA LEU A 97 -11.27 -4.82 -1.55
C LEU A 97 -10.35 -5.01 -0.33
N THR A 98 -10.15 -6.26 0.09
CA THR A 98 -9.24 -6.59 1.20
C THR A 98 -7.83 -6.13 0.89
N ASN A 99 -7.28 -6.44 -0.28
CA ASN A 99 -5.97 -5.95 -0.70
C ASN A 99 -5.90 -4.42 -0.64
N ARG A 100 -6.86 -3.71 -1.25
CA ARG A 100 -6.87 -2.24 -1.26
C ARG A 100 -6.76 -1.64 0.16
N TYR A 101 -7.64 -2.06 1.07
CA TYR A 101 -7.65 -1.51 2.43
C TYR A 101 -6.48 -2.03 3.28
N MET A 102 -6.02 -3.25 3.04
CA MET A 102 -4.86 -3.82 3.72
C MET A 102 -3.58 -3.08 3.32
N SER A 103 -3.36 -2.82 2.03
CA SER A 103 -2.21 -2.06 1.53
C SER A 103 -2.21 -0.63 2.09
N ILE A 104 -3.36 0.06 2.07
CA ILE A 104 -3.51 1.39 2.69
C ILE A 104 -3.10 1.35 4.18
N SER A 105 -3.62 0.36 4.92
CA SER A 105 -3.38 0.22 6.36
C SER A 105 -1.93 -0.13 6.69
N LEU A 106 -1.31 -1.02 5.92
CA LEU A 106 0.09 -1.43 6.09
C LEU A 106 1.06 -0.31 5.75
N VAL A 107 0.84 0.43 4.66
CA VAL A 107 1.64 1.61 4.32
C VAL A 107 1.55 2.66 5.43
N THR A 108 0.36 2.84 6.00
CA THR A 108 0.15 3.72 7.16
C THR A 108 0.92 3.24 8.39
N ALA A 109 0.85 1.95 8.71
CA ALA A 109 1.60 1.37 9.82
C ALA A 109 3.12 1.54 9.63
N ILE A 110 3.63 1.36 8.40
CA ILE A 110 5.05 1.60 8.07
C ILE A 110 5.42 3.08 8.27
N ALA A 111 4.56 4.02 7.86
CA ALA A 111 4.80 5.45 8.05
C ALA A 111 4.84 5.83 9.54
N VAL A 112 3.92 5.28 10.35
CA VAL A 112 3.89 5.47 11.81
C VAL A 112 5.12 4.85 12.46
N ASP A 113 5.49 3.62 12.10
CA ASP A 113 6.68 2.94 12.59
C ASP A 113 7.94 3.78 12.36
N ARG A 114 8.11 4.30 11.15
CA ARG A 114 9.23 5.18 10.77
C ARG A 114 9.20 6.50 11.54
N TYR A 115 8.03 7.10 11.70
CA TYR A 115 7.86 8.32 12.49
C TYR A 115 8.28 8.12 13.95
N VAL A 116 7.80 7.06 14.61
CA VAL A 116 8.16 6.75 16.00
C VAL A 116 9.65 6.47 16.13
N ALA A 117 10.23 5.72 15.20
CA ALA A 117 11.67 5.41 15.17
C ALA A 117 12.55 6.67 15.12
N VAL A 118 12.18 7.66 14.29
CA VAL A 118 13.00 8.84 14.04
C VAL A 118 12.77 9.94 15.09
N ARG A 119 11.52 10.18 15.48
CA ARG A 119 11.14 11.31 16.36
C ARG A 119 11.13 10.96 17.83
N HIS A 120 10.91 9.69 18.18
CA HIS A 120 10.71 9.26 19.56
C HIS A 120 11.55 8.02 19.89
N PRO A 121 12.90 8.07 19.78
CA PRO A 121 13.76 6.89 19.90
C PRO A 121 13.66 6.16 21.25
N LEU A 122 13.43 6.88 22.35
CA LEU A 122 13.22 6.28 23.67
C LEU A 122 11.90 5.50 23.75
N ARG A 123 10.83 6.02 23.16
CA ARG A 123 9.54 5.32 23.04
C ARG A 123 9.64 4.15 22.07
N ALA A 124 10.35 4.33 20.96
CA ALA A 124 10.60 3.31 19.96
C ALA A 124 11.20 2.04 20.59
N ARG A 125 12.11 2.17 21.57
CA ARG A 125 12.71 1.03 22.27
C ARG A 125 11.71 0.12 23.00
N GLY A 126 10.58 0.65 23.46
CA GLY A 126 9.53 -0.14 24.13
C GLY A 126 8.31 -0.48 23.25
N LEU A 127 8.04 0.34 22.24
CA LEU A 127 6.86 0.21 21.36
C LEU A 127 7.14 -0.51 20.04
N ARG A 128 8.41 -0.68 19.68
CA ARG A 128 8.81 -1.36 18.44
C ARG A 128 9.51 -2.67 18.79
N SER A 129 8.91 -3.73 18.29
CA SER A 129 9.50 -5.06 18.25
C SER A 129 8.83 -5.85 17.12
N PRO A 130 9.50 -6.88 16.58
CA PRO A 130 8.90 -7.74 15.57
C PRO A 130 7.57 -8.36 16.04
N ARG A 131 7.46 -8.73 17.32
CA ARG A 131 6.22 -9.26 17.90
C ARG A 131 5.09 -8.24 17.90
N GLN A 132 5.37 -6.99 18.25
CA GLN A 132 4.37 -5.90 18.20
C GLN A 132 3.95 -5.61 16.76
N ALA A 133 4.88 -5.59 15.80
CA ALA A 133 4.54 -5.42 14.38
C ALA A 133 3.65 -6.55 13.85
N ALA A 134 3.93 -7.80 14.25
CA ALA A 134 3.08 -8.95 13.90
C ALA A 134 1.67 -8.82 14.51
N ALA A 135 1.57 -8.40 15.78
CA ALA A 135 0.29 -8.14 16.42
C ALA A 135 -0.50 -7.03 15.71
N VAL A 136 0.15 -5.93 15.33
CA VAL A 136 -0.47 -4.86 14.52
C VAL A 136 -0.99 -5.42 13.21
N CYS A 137 -0.19 -6.21 12.47
CA CYS A 137 -0.64 -6.82 11.22
C CYS A 137 -1.85 -7.74 11.42
N ALA A 138 -1.85 -8.57 12.46
CA ALA A 138 -2.97 -9.46 12.77
C ALA A 138 -4.25 -8.65 13.07
N VAL A 139 -4.15 -7.57 13.85
CA VAL A 139 -5.27 -6.67 14.12
C VAL A 139 -5.77 -6.02 12.83
N LEU A 140 -4.88 -5.54 11.96
CA LEU A 140 -5.26 -4.96 10.67
C LEU A 140 -6.02 -5.96 9.79
N TRP A 141 -5.55 -7.21 9.69
CA TRP A 141 -6.25 -8.27 8.95
C TRP A 141 -7.66 -8.50 9.49
N VAL A 142 -7.81 -8.63 10.81
CA VAL A 142 -9.11 -8.84 11.47
C VAL A 142 -10.04 -7.65 11.23
N LEU A 143 -9.54 -6.42 11.38
CA LEU A 143 -10.36 -5.22 11.18
C LEU A 143 -10.78 -5.03 9.72
N VAL A 144 -9.86 -5.23 8.77
CA VAL A 144 -10.16 -5.08 7.33
C VAL A 144 -11.14 -6.16 6.88
N ILE A 145 -10.84 -7.43 7.12
CA ILE A 145 -11.73 -8.53 6.71
C ILE A 145 -13.06 -8.42 7.45
N GLY A 146 -13.04 -8.23 8.77
CA GLY A 146 -14.25 -8.14 9.59
C GLY A 146 -15.17 -7.00 9.17
N SER A 147 -14.62 -5.83 8.86
CA SER A 147 -15.42 -4.69 8.37
C SER A 147 -16.02 -4.94 6.99
N LEU A 148 -15.28 -5.56 6.06
CA LEU A 148 -15.81 -5.92 4.73
C LEU A 148 -16.89 -6.99 4.81
N VAL A 149 -16.69 -8.01 5.65
CA VAL A 149 -17.70 -9.08 5.90
C VAL A 149 -18.96 -8.48 6.54
N ALA A 150 -18.82 -7.63 7.55
CA ALA A 150 -19.96 -6.96 8.16
C ALA A 150 -20.74 -6.13 7.14
N ARG A 151 -20.06 -5.41 6.25
CA ARG A 151 -20.71 -4.65 5.18
C ARG A 151 -21.42 -5.53 4.16
N TRP A 152 -20.83 -6.68 3.82
CA TRP A 152 -21.47 -7.67 2.96
C TRP A 152 -22.79 -8.16 3.58
N PHE A 153 -22.78 -8.55 4.86
CA PHE A 153 -23.99 -8.95 5.60
C PHE A 153 -25.03 -7.82 5.72
N LEU A 154 -24.60 -6.57 5.91
CA LEU A 154 -25.47 -5.40 6.01
C LEU A 154 -25.99 -4.90 4.64
N GLY A 155 -25.61 -5.54 3.53
CA GLY A 155 -25.97 -5.10 2.18
C GLY A 155 -25.40 -3.72 1.80
N MET A 156 -24.37 -3.25 2.51
CA MET A 156 -23.74 -1.93 2.36
C MET A 156 -22.59 -1.97 1.36
N GLN A 157 -22.86 -2.45 0.16
CA GLN A 157 -21.84 -2.79 -0.82
C GLN A 157 -21.49 -1.60 -1.71
N GLU A 158 -20.19 -1.33 -1.84
CA GLU A 158 -19.70 -0.45 -2.90
C GLU A 158 -19.87 -1.18 -4.22
N GLY A 159 -20.49 -0.52 -5.19
CA GLY A 159 -20.61 -1.08 -6.54
C GLY A 159 -19.23 -1.52 -7.05
N GLY A 160 -19.18 -2.67 -7.71
CA GLY A 160 -17.96 -3.23 -8.28
C GLY A 160 -18.25 -4.12 -9.47
N PHE A 161 -17.28 -4.93 -9.88
CA PHE A 161 -17.44 -5.80 -11.04
C PHE A 161 -18.40 -6.97 -10.77
N CYS A 162 -18.59 -7.36 -9.51
CA CYS A 162 -19.56 -8.40 -9.14
C CYS A 162 -20.86 -7.82 -8.58
N PHE A 163 -20.74 -6.92 -7.61
CA PHE A 163 -21.91 -6.30 -6.98
C PHE A 163 -22.41 -5.12 -7.81
N ARG A 164 -23.49 -5.34 -8.56
CA ARG A 164 -24.31 -4.27 -9.12
C ARG A 164 -25.02 -3.58 -7.95
N SER A 165 -24.56 -2.39 -7.60
CA SER A 165 -25.17 -1.61 -6.50
C SER A 165 -26.61 -1.23 -6.86
N THR A 166 -27.58 -1.98 -6.33
CA THR A 166 -29.02 -1.75 -6.52
C THR A 166 -29.64 -0.85 -5.45
N ARG A 167 -28.90 -0.55 -4.36
CA ARG A 167 -29.37 0.30 -3.26
C ARG A 167 -28.37 1.40 -2.95
N HIS A 168 -28.80 2.65 -3.13
CA HIS A 168 -27.98 3.84 -3.01
C HIS A 168 -28.07 4.41 -1.59
N ASN A 169 -27.34 3.78 -0.66
CA ASN A 169 -27.24 4.31 0.69
C ASN A 169 -26.06 5.29 0.76
N PHE A 170 -26.30 6.57 1.05
CA PHE A 170 -25.24 7.56 1.32
C PHE A 170 -24.23 7.08 2.37
N ASN A 171 -24.71 6.28 3.34
CA ASN A 171 -23.88 5.66 4.37
C ASN A 171 -22.83 4.67 3.83
N SER A 172 -22.97 4.18 2.59
CA SER A 172 -22.01 3.27 1.94
C SER A 172 -20.69 3.96 1.53
N MET A 173 -20.68 5.30 1.39
CA MET A 173 -19.50 6.07 0.99
C MET A 173 -18.68 6.59 2.17
N ALA A 174 -19.23 6.58 3.40
CA ALA A 174 -18.48 7.02 4.58
C ALA A 174 -17.27 6.10 4.86
N PHE A 175 -17.45 4.78 4.77
CA PHE A 175 -16.38 3.81 4.99
C PHE A 175 -15.19 3.96 4.02
N PRO A 176 -15.36 3.98 2.68
CA PRO A 176 -14.22 4.10 1.77
C PRO A 176 -13.50 5.44 1.94
N LEU A 177 -14.25 6.52 2.17
CA LEU A 177 -13.66 7.85 2.32
C LEU A 177 -12.91 7.96 3.66
N LEU A 178 -13.49 7.52 4.78
CA LEU A 178 -12.81 7.54 6.08
C LEU A 178 -11.62 6.57 6.10
N GLY A 179 -11.82 5.38 5.53
CA GLY A 179 -10.80 4.35 5.36
C GLY A 179 -9.64 4.74 4.45
N PHE A 180 -9.71 5.90 3.78
CA PHE A 180 -8.62 6.46 2.99
C PHE A 180 -8.10 7.79 3.54
N TYR A 181 -8.96 8.77 3.82
CA TYR A 181 -8.52 10.12 4.20
C TYR A 181 -7.88 10.15 5.60
N LEU A 182 -8.32 9.31 6.54
CA LEU A 182 -7.66 9.19 7.84
C LEU A 182 -6.25 8.60 7.68
N PRO A 183 -6.06 7.45 7.00
CA PRO A 183 -4.73 6.96 6.61
C PRO A 183 -3.87 7.99 5.87
N LEU A 184 -4.43 8.69 4.88
CA LEU A 184 -3.71 9.73 4.12
C LEU A 184 -3.18 10.82 5.05
N ALA A 185 -4.02 11.35 5.95
CA ALA A 185 -3.62 12.38 6.90
C ALA A 185 -2.47 11.90 7.81
N VAL A 186 -2.55 10.65 8.29
CA VAL A 186 -1.49 10.03 9.10
C VAL A 186 -0.20 9.87 8.30
N VAL A 187 -0.26 9.30 7.08
CA VAL A 187 0.92 9.09 6.24
C VAL A 187 1.60 10.41 5.89
N VAL A 188 0.84 11.44 5.51
CA VAL A 188 1.37 12.78 5.20
C VAL A 188 2.02 13.39 6.45
N PHE A 189 1.33 13.38 7.59
CA PHE A 189 1.88 13.90 8.84
C PHE A 189 3.18 13.20 9.24
N CYS A 190 3.17 11.87 9.27
CA CYS A 190 4.33 11.06 9.62
C CYS A 190 5.50 11.33 8.67
N SER A 191 5.23 11.36 7.36
CA SER A 191 6.25 11.60 6.34
C SER A 191 6.90 12.98 6.49
N LEU A 192 6.10 14.03 6.65
CA LEU A 192 6.60 15.39 6.87
C LEU A 192 7.46 15.48 8.13
N LYS A 193 7.03 14.86 9.23
CA LYS A 193 7.77 14.87 10.49
C LYS A 193 9.07 14.08 10.42
N VAL A 194 9.11 12.97 9.68
CA VAL A 194 10.34 12.22 9.43
C VAL A 194 11.30 13.07 8.60
N VAL A 195 10.86 13.60 7.46
CA VAL A 195 11.71 14.39 6.56
C VAL A 195 12.26 15.64 7.26
N THR A 196 11.43 16.37 8.00
CA THR A 196 11.88 17.57 8.73
C THR A 196 12.89 17.24 9.82
N ALA A 197 12.68 16.18 10.60
CA ALA A 197 13.63 15.78 11.63
C ALA A 197 14.95 15.26 11.06
N LEU A 198 14.90 14.60 9.90
CA LEU A 198 16.10 14.16 9.19
C LEU A 198 16.88 15.34 8.60
N ALA A 199 16.19 16.37 8.09
CA ALA A 199 16.82 17.59 7.57
C ALA A 199 17.46 18.47 8.67
N GLN A 200 16.94 18.40 9.90
CA GLN A 200 17.45 19.18 11.04
C GLN A 200 18.65 18.52 11.76
N ARG A 201 19.03 17.28 11.43
CA ARG A 201 20.17 16.61 12.06
C ARG A 201 21.47 17.20 11.49
N PRO A 202 22.37 17.76 12.31
CA PRO A 202 23.66 18.22 11.83
C PRO A 202 24.42 17.01 11.26
N PRO A 203 25.01 17.11 10.05
CA PRO A 203 25.80 16.03 9.46
C PRO A 203 27.12 15.92 10.24
N THR A 204 27.13 15.14 11.31
CA THR A 204 28.34 14.86 12.11
C THR A 204 29.23 13.79 11.46
N ASP A 205 28.68 12.98 10.56
CA ASP A 205 29.39 11.96 9.77
C ASP A 205 28.71 11.75 8.41
N VAL A 206 29.51 11.54 7.36
CA VAL A 206 29.04 11.32 5.98
C VAL A 206 28.19 10.05 5.90
N GLY A 207 28.58 8.99 6.62
CA GLY A 207 27.82 7.73 6.66
C GLY A 207 26.44 7.87 7.31
N GLN A 208 26.33 8.66 8.38
CA GLN A 208 25.08 8.90 9.07
C GLN A 208 24.12 9.81 8.27
N ALA A 209 24.66 10.75 7.50
CA ALA A 209 23.89 11.57 6.56
C ALA A 209 23.31 10.74 5.41
N GLU A 210 24.06 9.74 4.90
CA GLU A 210 23.60 8.85 3.83
C GLU A 210 22.47 7.92 4.29
N ALA A 211 22.63 7.27 5.46
CA ALA A 211 21.58 6.44 6.05
C ALA A 211 20.29 7.23 6.30
N THR A 212 20.42 8.48 6.78
CA THR A 212 19.32 9.43 6.98
C THR A 212 18.62 9.75 5.65
N ARG A 213 19.37 10.09 4.60
CA ARG A 213 18.83 10.41 3.27
C ARG A 213 18.14 9.21 2.61
N LYS A 214 18.57 8.00 2.93
CA LYS A 214 17.96 6.75 2.44
C LYS A 214 16.62 6.46 3.13
N ALA A 215 16.57 6.58 4.46
CA ALA A 215 15.32 6.47 5.21
C ALA A 215 14.28 7.50 4.74
N ALA A 216 14.71 8.75 4.47
CA ALA A 216 13.86 9.78 3.89
C ALA A 216 13.35 9.41 2.48
N ARG A 217 14.22 8.85 1.62
CA ARG A 217 13.84 8.40 0.27
C ARG A 217 12.83 7.27 0.29
N MET A 218 12.98 6.30 1.20
CA MET A 218 12.00 5.23 1.39
C MET A 218 10.64 5.79 1.81
N VAL A 219 10.61 6.68 2.81
CA VAL A 219 9.36 7.31 3.28
C VAL A 219 8.68 8.12 2.18
N TRP A 220 9.46 8.90 1.42
CA TRP A 220 8.94 9.64 0.27
C TRP A 220 8.42 8.74 -0.84
N ALA A 221 9.13 7.66 -1.17
CA ALA A 221 8.69 6.70 -2.17
C ALA A 221 7.34 6.08 -1.79
N ASN A 222 7.19 5.64 -0.54
CA ASN A 222 5.93 5.08 -0.03
C ASN A 222 4.78 6.09 -0.11
N LEU A 223 5.02 7.36 0.26
CA LEU A 223 4.02 8.42 0.15
C LEU A 223 3.61 8.66 -1.31
N VAL A 224 4.57 8.71 -2.24
CA VAL A 224 4.27 8.91 -3.68
C VAL A 224 3.45 7.76 -4.23
N VAL A 225 3.84 6.50 -3.95
CA VAL A 225 3.08 5.32 -4.40
C VAL A 225 1.66 5.35 -3.83
N PHE A 226 1.52 5.62 -2.54
CA PHE A 226 0.21 5.73 -1.89
C PHE A 226 -0.69 6.79 -2.55
N VAL A 227 -0.15 7.99 -2.78
CA VAL A 227 -0.90 9.09 -3.39
C VAL A 227 -1.26 8.75 -4.83
N VAL A 228 -0.32 8.29 -5.65
CA VAL A 228 -0.56 7.98 -7.06
C VAL A 228 -1.57 6.85 -7.24
N CYS A 229 -1.48 5.78 -6.45
CA CYS A 229 -2.37 4.63 -6.59
C CYS A 229 -3.76 4.87 -6.00
N PHE A 230 -3.86 5.50 -4.83
CA PHE A 230 -5.12 5.51 -4.08
C PHE A 230 -5.85 6.85 -4.13
N LEU A 231 -5.17 8.01 -4.17
CA LEU A 231 -5.84 9.31 -4.12
C LEU A 231 -6.80 9.55 -5.30
N PRO A 232 -6.45 9.27 -6.57
CA PRO A 232 -7.32 9.56 -7.70
C PRO A 232 -8.69 8.88 -7.60
N LEU A 233 -8.71 7.63 -7.12
CA LEU A 233 -9.94 6.87 -6.93
C LEU A 233 -10.83 7.49 -5.85
N HIS A 234 -10.27 7.80 -4.68
CA HIS A 234 -11.04 8.34 -3.56
C HIS A 234 -11.50 9.77 -3.81
N VAL A 235 -10.75 10.57 -4.59
CA VAL A 235 -11.24 11.84 -5.12
C VAL A 235 -12.44 11.60 -6.04
N GLY A 236 -12.38 10.62 -6.95
CA GLY A 236 -13.52 10.25 -7.78
C GLY A 236 -14.76 9.83 -6.96
N LEU A 237 -14.58 9.08 -5.87
CA LEU A 237 -15.66 8.69 -4.95
C LEU A 237 -16.23 9.91 -4.22
N THR A 238 -15.37 10.86 -3.84
CA THR A 238 -15.78 12.13 -3.22
C THR A 238 -16.61 12.98 -4.18
N VAL A 239 -16.18 13.09 -5.44
CA VAL A 239 -16.92 13.80 -6.49
C VAL A 239 -18.27 13.11 -6.74
N ARG A 240 -18.30 11.77 -6.80
CA ARG A 240 -19.55 11.01 -6.95
C ARG A 240 -20.54 11.33 -5.81
N LEU A 241 -20.05 11.44 -4.58
CA LEU A 241 -20.86 11.79 -3.42
C LEU A 241 -21.39 13.23 -3.52
N ALA A 242 -20.56 14.18 -3.94
CA ALA A 242 -20.90 15.59 -4.02
C ALA A 242 -21.88 15.94 -5.15
N VAL A 243 -21.72 15.31 -6.33
CA VAL A 243 -22.55 15.59 -7.52
C VAL A 243 -23.99 15.09 -7.35
N GLY A 244 -24.22 14.11 -6.48
CA GLY A 244 -25.54 13.51 -6.32
C GLY A 244 -26.08 12.89 -7.62
N TRP A 245 -27.41 12.86 -7.77
CA TRP A 245 -28.09 12.08 -8.81
C TRP A 245 -28.62 12.91 -9.98
N ASN A 246 -28.44 14.24 -9.92
CA ASN A 246 -29.17 15.17 -10.79
C ASN A 246 -28.41 15.56 -12.07
N ALA A 247 -27.13 15.18 -12.20
CA ALA A 247 -26.26 15.56 -13.32
C ALA A 247 -25.76 14.35 -14.10
N CYS A 248 -26.59 13.77 -14.97
CA CYS A 248 -26.30 12.50 -15.64
C CYS A 248 -25.03 12.48 -16.51
N ALA A 249 -24.75 13.56 -17.26
CA ALA A 249 -23.53 13.65 -18.07
C ALA A 249 -22.25 13.67 -17.20
N LEU A 250 -22.31 14.36 -16.06
CA LEU A 250 -21.21 14.39 -15.09
C LEU A 250 -21.06 13.04 -14.40
N LEU A 251 -22.16 12.39 -14.02
CA LEU A 251 -22.15 11.07 -13.38
C LEU A 251 -21.50 10.00 -14.29
N GLU A 252 -21.79 10.03 -15.58
CA GLU A 252 -21.18 9.11 -16.55
C GLU A 252 -19.66 9.35 -16.69
N THR A 253 -19.24 10.61 -16.67
CA THR A 253 -17.82 10.97 -16.65
C THR A 253 -17.14 10.50 -15.35
N VAL A 254 -17.81 10.65 -14.21
CA VAL A 254 -17.34 10.17 -12.91
C VAL A 254 -17.24 8.64 -12.88
N ARG A 255 -18.19 7.89 -13.45
CA ARG A 255 -18.11 6.43 -13.57
C ARG A 255 -16.90 5.98 -14.37
N ARG A 256 -16.63 6.62 -15.52
CA ARG A 256 -15.41 6.35 -16.32
C ARG A 256 -14.14 6.65 -15.54
N ALA A 257 -14.08 7.80 -14.87
CA ALA A 257 -12.94 8.17 -14.03
C ALA A 257 -12.72 7.16 -12.90
N LEU A 258 -13.77 6.74 -12.19
CA LEU A 258 -13.71 5.70 -11.16
C LEU A 258 -13.17 4.37 -11.70
N TYR A 259 -13.61 3.95 -12.89
CA TYR A 259 -13.08 2.73 -13.52
C TYR A 259 -11.57 2.85 -13.77
N ILE A 260 -11.13 3.93 -14.43
CA ILE A 260 -9.71 4.15 -14.78
C ILE A 260 -8.84 4.26 -13.53
N THR A 261 -9.26 5.07 -12.57
CA THR A 261 -8.55 5.27 -11.30
C THR A 261 -8.53 4.01 -10.43
N SER A 262 -9.54 3.15 -10.52
CA SER A 262 -9.50 1.83 -9.88
C SER A 262 -8.43 0.95 -10.51
N LYS A 263 -8.23 1.01 -11.84
CA LYS A 263 -7.12 0.31 -12.51
C LYS A 263 -5.76 0.89 -12.14
N LEU A 264 -5.65 2.20 -11.99
CA LEU A 264 -4.44 2.83 -11.45
C LEU A 264 -4.12 2.36 -10.02
N SER A 265 -5.15 2.17 -9.18
CA SER A 265 -5.00 1.59 -7.85
C SER A 265 -4.47 0.16 -7.88
N ASP A 266 -4.79 -0.63 -8.92
CA ASP A 266 -4.29 -2.00 -9.08
C ASP A 266 -2.76 -2.03 -9.29
N ALA A 267 -2.16 -0.95 -9.80
CA ALA A 267 -0.72 -0.82 -9.95
C ALA A 267 0.05 -0.90 -8.63
N ASN A 268 -0.62 -0.67 -7.49
CA ASN A 268 -0.01 -0.71 -6.16
C ASN A 268 0.78 -2.00 -5.94
N CYS A 269 0.20 -3.14 -6.32
CA CYS A 269 0.84 -4.46 -6.12
C CYS A 269 2.19 -4.61 -6.83
N CYS A 270 2.48 -3.81 -7.86
CA CYS A 270 3.78 -3.79 -8.53
C CYS A 270 4.68 -2.68 -7.96
N LEU A 271 4.11 -1.52 -7.64
CA LEU A 271 4.86 -0.37 -7.13
C LEU A 271 5.39 -0.58 -5.71
N ASP A 272 4.81 -1.50 -4.94
CA ASP A 272 5.34 -1.93 -3.65
C ASP A 272 6.74 -2.56 -3.74
N ALA A 273 7.17 -2.98 -4.94
CA ALA A 273 8.55 -3.40 -5.20
C ALA A 273 9.59 -2.30 -4.95
N ILE A 274 9.21 -1.02 -5.07
CA ILE A 274 10.08 0.10 -4.70
C ILE A 274 10.39 0.07 -3.20
N CYS A 275 9.37 -0.21 -2.38
CA CYS A 275 9.50 -0.36 -0.93
C CYS A 275 10.43 -1.54 -0.60
N TYR A 276 10.23 -2.68 -1.28
CA TYR A 276 11.05 -3.89 -1.11
C TYR A 276 12.53 -3.65 -1.46
N TYR A 277 12.80 -2.90 -2.53
CA TYR A 277 14.16 -2.54 -2.94
C TYR A 277 14.89 -1.77 -1.84
N TYR A 278 14.27 -0.73 -1.28
CA TYR A 278 14.91 0.07 -0.23
C TYR A 278 15.23 -0.76 1.02
N MET A 279 14.32 -1.66 1.41
CA MET A 279 14.50 -2.51 2.58
C MET A 279 15.53 -3.62 2.35
N ALA A 280 15.58 -4.23 1.17
CA ALA A 280 16.65 -5.17 0.81
C ALA A 280 18.02 -4.50 0.82
N LYS A 281 18.10 -3.25 0.32
CA LYS A 281 19.32 -2.45 0.36
C LYS A 281 19.74 -2.12 1.79
N GLU A 282 18.81 -1.80 2.70
CA GLU A 282 19.11 -1.57 4.13
C GLU A 282 19.74 -2.81 4.77
N PHE A 283 19.23 -4.00 4.46
CA PHE A 283 19.74 -5.26 5.01
C PHE A 283 21.11 -5.66 4.48
N GLN A 284 21.37 -5.47 3.18
CA GLN A 284 22.67 -5.78 2.58
C GLN A 284 23.79 -4.93 3.23
N GLU A 285 23.54 -3.65 3.43
CA GLU A 285 24.50 -2.74 4.08
C GLU A 285 24.71 -3.08 5.57
N ALA A 286 23.63 -3.38 6.31
CA ALA A 286 23.74 -3.78 7.71
C ALA A 286 24.56 -5.08 7.86
N SER A 287 24.38 -6.03 6.93
CA SER A 287 25.14 -7.28 6.90
C SER A 287 26.61 -7.04 6.52
N ALA A 288 26.89 -6.13 5.58
CA ALA A 288 28.26 -5.75 5.21
C ALA A 288 29.03 -5.09 6.38
N LEU A 289 28.36 -4.23 7.16
CA LEU A 289 28.94 -3.62 8.36
C LEU A 289 29.23 -4.64 9.47
N ALA A 290 28.40 -5.68 9.60
CA ALA A 290 28.63 -6.75 10.58
C ALA A 290 29.80 -7.67 10.22
N VAL A 291 30.20 -7.74 8.94
CA VAL A 291 31.31 -8.57 8.44
C VAL A 291 32.64 -7.80 8.40
N ALA A 292 32.63 -6.46 8.44
CA ALA A 292 33.86 -5.66 8.47
C ALA A 292 34.67 -5.94 9.76
N PRO A 293 35.89 -6.49 9.67
CA PRO A 293 36.71 -6.74 10.86
C PRO A 293 37.11 -5.42 11.53
N SER A 294 37.20 -5.44 12.86
CA SER A 294 37.87 -4.43 13.68
C SER A 294 39.33 -4.25 13.22
N ALA A 295 39.56 -3.49 12.16
CA ALA A 295 40.89 -3.23 11.59
C ALA A 295 41.44 -1.85 12.02
N LYS A 296 41.07 -1.38 13.22
CA LYS A 296 41.60 -0.12 13.80
C LYS A 296 41.91 -0.17 15.30
N ALA A 297 42.19 -1.35 15.88
CA ALA A 297 42.58 -1.46 17.29
C ALA A 297 43.95 -2.15 17.52
N HIS A 298 44.78 -2.32 16.49
CA HIS A 298 46.11 -2.91 16.66
C HIS A 298 47.14 -2.32 15.69
N LYS A 299 47.44 -1.01 15.85
CA LYS A 299 48.64 -0.39 15.26
C LYS A 299 48.97 0.95 15.93
N SER A 300 49.31 0.90 17.22
CA SER A 300 49.95 1.97 18.03
C SER A 300 50.05 1.38 19.45
N GLN A 301 51.17 0.98 20.07
CA GLN A 301 52.60 1.25 19.94
C GLN A 301 53.38 0.01 20.44
N ASP A 302 53.88 -0.84 19.54
CA ASP A 302 55.06 -1.68 19.80
C ASP A 302 56.24 -1.01 19.08
N SER A 303 56.77 0.07 19.67
CA SER A 303 58.01 0.73 19.22
C SER A 303 58.72 1.47 20.37
N LEU A 304 58.66 0.91 21.58
CA LEU A 304 59.44 1.39 22.73
C LEU A 304 60.22 0.21 23.35
N CYS A 305 61.02 -0.44 22.53
CA CYS A 305 62.19 -1.19 22.99
C CYS A 305 63.17 -1.28 21.82
N VAL A 306 64.46 -1.08 22.09
CA VAL A 306 65.60 -0.98 21.14
C VAL A 306 65.88 0.45 20.63
N THR A 307 66.49 1.29 21.48
CA THR A 307 67.86 1.86 21.26
C THR A 307 68.27 2.78 22.43
N LEU A 308 69.59 2.80 22.71
CA LEU A 308 70.37 3.47 23.77
C LEU A 308 70.55 2.59 25.03
N ALA A 309 71.67 1.91 25.30
CA ALA A 309 73.10 2.15 25.00
C ALA A 309 73.57 3.56 25.35
#